data_AF-A0A645GRD0-F1
#
_entry.id   AF-A0A645GRD0-F1
#
_cell.length_a   1.000
_cell.length_b   1.000
_cell.length_c   1.000
_cell.angle_alpha   90.00
_cell.angle_beta   90.00
_cell.angle_gamma   90.00
#
_symmetry.space_group_name_H-M   'P 1'
#
loop_
_entity.id
_entity.type
_entity.pdbx_description
1 polymer ?
#
loop_
_entity_poly.entity_id
_entity_poly.type
_entity_poly.pdbx_seq_one_letter_code
_entity_poly.pdbx_strand_id
1 'polypeptide(L)' 'MDPINTLKRGFSITRFNETAITDSDTVSIGDDLEITLFKGKINANINSKK' A
#
# COMPACT_ATOMS: atom_id res chain seq x y z
N MET A 1 -6.27 -19.68 1.55
CA MET A 1 -5.95 -18.76 2.67
C MET A 1 -6.59 -17.42 2.34
N ASP A 2 -7.48 -16.91 3.17
CA ASP A 2 -8.19 -15.64 2.89
C ASP A 2 -7.27 -14.44 3.19
N PRO A 3 -7.02 -13.53 2.22
CA PRO A 3 -6.18 -12.34 2.40
C PRO A 3 -6.59 -11.50 3.62
N ILE A 4 -7.86 -11.54 4.01
CA ILE A 4 -8.38 -10.80 5.16
C ILE A 4 -7.72 -11.24 6.48
N ASN A 5 -7.33 -12.51 6.60
CA ASN A 5 -6.66 -13.02 7.79
C ASN A 5 -5.21 -12.52 7.88
N THR A 6 -4.58 -12.20 6.75
CA THR A 6 -3.27 -11.54 6.72
C THR A 6 -3.40 -10.09 7.15
N LEU A 7 -4.38 -9.36 6.63
CA LEU A 7 -4.62 -7.97 7.05
C LEU A 7 -4.94 -7.87 8.55
N LYS A 8 -5.72 -8.81 9.10
CA LYS A 8 -6.02 -8.88 10.56
C LYS A 8 -4.76 -9.03 11.44
N ARG A 9 -3.68 -9.57 10.90
CA ARG A 9 -2.41 -9.77 11.62
C ARG A 9 -1.51 -8.52 11.64
N GLY A 10 -2.00 -7.38 11.13
CA GLY A 10 -1.29 -6.11 11.13
C GLY A 10 -0.53 -5.80 9.83
N PHE A 11 -0.73 -6.61 8.79
CA PHE A 11 -0.21 -6.30 7.45
C PHE A 11 -1.13 -5.33 6.72
N SER A 12 -0.57 -4.65 5.72
CA SER A 12 -1.29 -3.80 4.77
C SER A 12 -1.00 -4.22 3.34
N ILE A 13 -1.84 -3.79 2.41
CA ILE A 13 -1.57 -3.87 0.97
C ILE A 13 -1.47 -2.44 0.46
N THR A 14 -0.30 -2.06 -0.04
CA THR A 14 -0.07 -0.77 -0.67
C THR A 14 -0.20 -0.91 -2.18
N ARG A 15 -0.99 -0.03 -2.81
CA ARG A 15 -1.21 0.02 -4.25
C ARG A 15 -0.85 1.37 -4.82
N PHE A 16 -0.32 1.36 -6.04
CA PHE A 16 -0.22 2.52 -6.92
C PHE A 16 -0.93 2.18 -8.22
N ASN A 17 -1.82 3.08 -8.66
CA ASN A 17 -2.66 2.86 -9.84
C ASN A 17 -3.30 1.46 -9.86
N GLU A 18 -4.01 1.12 -8.77
CA GLU A 18 -4.71 -0.16 -8.56
C GLU A 18 -3.81 -1.42 -8.51
N THR A 19 -2.50 -1.27 -8.66
CA THR A 19 -1.52 -2.36 -8.69
C THR A 19 -0.78 -2.44 -7.36
N ALA A 20 -0.68 -3.63 -6.76
CA ALA A 20 0.07 -3.82 -5.52
C ALA A 20 1.56 -3.61 -5.74
N ILE A 21 2.19 -2.80 -4.88
CA ILE A 21 3.62 -2.52 -4.92
C ILE A 21 4.35 -3.47 -3.99
N THR A 22 5.43 -4.04 -4.46
CA THR A 22 6.34 -4.88 -3.67
C THR A 22 7.78 -4.37 -3.64
N ASP A 23 8.08 -3.37 -4.47
CA ASP A 23 9.40 -2.78 -4.64
C ASP A 23 9.26 -1.25 -4.67
N SER A 24 10.07 -0.53 -3.89
CA SER A 24 9.99 0.93 -3.85
C SER A 24 10.38 1.55 -5.18
N ASP A 25 11.18 0.90 -6.03
CA ASP A 25 11.63 1.44 -7.31
C ASP A 25 10.53 1.58 -8.36
N THR A 26 9.35 0.97 -8.16
CA THR A 26 8.22 1.07 -9.10
C THR A 26 7.38 2.34 -8.95
N VAL A 27 7.73 3.22 -8.01
CA VAL A 27 7.01 4.48 -7.73
C VAL A 27 7.97 5.65 -7.60
N SER A 28 7.47 6.88 -7.72
CA SER A 28 8.23 8.12 -7.70
C SER A 28 7.80 9.04 -6.55
N ILE A 29 8.70 9.94 -6.16
CA ILE A 29 8.33 11.03 -5.23
C ILE A 29 7.24 11.88 -5.88
N GLY A 30 6.19 12.19 -5.11
CA GLY A 30 4.99 12.87 -5.57
C GLY A 30 3.84 11.94 -5.96
N ASP A 31 4.06 10.64 -6.08
CA ASP A 31 3.00 9.68 -6.39
C ASP A 31 2.04 9.48 -5.19
N ASP A 32 0.77 9.25 -5.51
CA ASP A 32 -0.28 8.90 -4.54
C ASP A 32 -0.47 7.38 -4.45
N LEU A 33 -0.55 6.90 -3.21
CA LEU A 33 -0.67 5.50 -2.85
C LEU A 33 -1.98 5.23 -2.12
N GLU A 34 -2.58 4.07 -2.38
CA GLU A 34 -3.67 3.52 -1.58
C GLU A 34 -3.13 2.43 -0.66
N ILE A 35 -3.30 2.60 0.65
CA ILE A 35 -2.94 1.60 1.66
C ILE A 35 -4.23 0.97 2.19
N THR A 36 -4.46 -0.31 1.88
CA THR A 36 -5.58 -1.07 2.41
C THR A 36 -5.17 -1.77 3.71
N LEU A 37 -5.96 -1.54 4.76
CA LEU A 37 -5.83 -2.19 6.07
C LEU A 37 -6.98 -3.19 6.26
N PHE A 38 -6.95 -3.94 7.37
CA PHE A 38 -8.07 -4.83 7.71
C PHE A 38 -9.42 -4.08 7.76
N LYS A 39 -9.40 -2.85 8.27
CA LYS A 39 -10.58 -1.98 8.32
C LYS A 39 -10.25 -0.61 7.73
N GLY A 40 -10.71 -0.40 6.51
CA GLY A 40 -10.58 0.87 5.82
C GLY A 40 -9.35 0.98 4.92
N LYS A 41 -9.18 2.19 4.39
CA LYS A 41 -8.15 2.53 3.42
C LYS A 41 -7.59 3.91 3.76
N ILE A 42 -6.31 4.11 3.45
CA ILE A 42 -5.60 5.38 3.62
C ILE A 42 -5.05 5.78 2.25
N ASN A 43 -5.21 7.05 1.87
CA ASN A 43 -4.50 7.63 0.74
C ASN A 43 -3.28 8.39 1.28
N ALA A 44 -2.11 8.16 0.69
CA ALA A 44 -0.85 8.75 1.13
C ALA A 44 -0.03 9.21 -0.08
N ASN A 45 0.75 10.27 0.09
CA ASN A 45 1.65 10.79 -0.95
C ASN A 45 3.11 10.49 -0.61
N ILE A 46 3.93 10.14 -1.60
CA ILE A 46 5.36 9.84 -1.41
C ILE A 46 6.16 11.14 -1.34
N ASN A 47 6.63 11.49 -0.14
CA ASN A 47 7.48 12.67 0.06
C ASN A 47 9.00 12.36 -0.01
N SER A 48 9.39 11.10 0.19
CA SER A 48 10.79 10.66 0.13
C SER A 48 10.88 9.15 -0.12
N LYS A 49 12.03 8.70 -0.66
CA LYS A 49 12.35 7.29 -0.91
C LYS A 49 13.75 6.99 -0.38
N LYS A 50 13.97 5.75 0.06
CA LYS A 50 15.27 5.23 0.49
C LYS A 50 15.48 3.84 -0.08
#